data_AF-A0A0Q4KCL5-F1
#
_entry.id   AF-A0A0Q4KCL5-F1
#
_cell.length_a   1.000
_cell.length_b   1.000
_cell.length_c   1.000
_cell.angle_alpha   90.00
_cell.angle_beta   90.00
_cell.angle_gamma   90.00
#
_symmetry.space_group_name_H-M   'P 1'
#
loop_
_entity.id
_entity.type
_entity.pdbx_description
1 polymer ?
#
loop_
_entity_poly.entity_id
_entity_poly.type
_entity_poly.pdbx_seq_one_letter_code
_entity_poly.pdbx_strand_id
1 'polypeptide(L)'
;MRLYGLPYIISALLAGCFPSSNAVDAQVRSAQRASIFRATATWRLSAANWSRSTPAMRDAAYRFCIARHGADSTCFHEQDYSLIAANHAETNARRAVRSKSDASFFDAIRSRPEAFDEARRYCFSVYRDAGAQDARMLGPCLSSATGSDFFSIIPVS
;
A
#
# COMPACT_ATOMS: atom_id res chain seq x y z
N MET A 1 68.64 -23.12 10.28
CA MET A 1 67.47 -23.82 9.70
C MET A 1 66.20 -23.31 10.39
N ARG A 2 65.16 -23.06 9.60
CA ARG A 2 63.79 -22.60 9.92
C ARG A 2 63.55 -21.09 10.03
N LEU A 3 62.52 -20.72 9.28
CA LEU A 3 62.10 -19.43 8.74
C LEU A 3 60.70 -19.08 9.28
N TYR A 4 60.41 -17.77 9.32
CA TYR A 4 59.13 -17.05 9.19
C TYR A 4 57.88 -17.48 9.97
N GLY A 5 57.16 -16.47 10.49
CA GLY A 5 55.76 -16.62 10.89
C GLY A 5 55.14 -15.36 11.52
N LEU A 6 55.06 -14.25 10.77
CA LEU A 6 54.18 -13.12 11.10
C LEU A 6 52.75 -13.46 10.66
N PRO A 7 51.74 -13.48 11.56
CA PRO A 7 50.35 -13.56 11.12
C PRO A 7 49.89 -12.17 10.64
N TYR A 8 49.82 -12.00 9.32
CA TYR A 8 49.02 -10.94 8.69
C TYR A 8 47.54 -11.23 8.94
N ILE A 9 46.91 -10.48 9.85
CA ILE A 9 45.45 -10.46 9.98
C ILE A 9 44.92 -9.57 8.84
N ILE A 10 44.50 -10.20 7.75
CA ILE A 10 43.74 -9.54 6.68
C ILE A 10 42.31 -9.39 7.18
N SER A 11 42.02 -8.23 7.78
CA SER A 11 40.64 -7.79 8.01
C SER A 11 40.00 -7.44 6.66
N ALA A 12 39.38 -8.43 6.02
CA ALA A 12 38.52 -8.21 4.88
C ALA A 12 37.28 -7.44 5.35
N LEU A 13 37.33 -6.11 5.21
CA LEU A 13 36.16 -5.24 5.22
C LEU A 13 35.23 -5.67 4.07
N LEU A 14 34.27 -6.54 4.40
CA LEU A 14 33.05 -6.69 3.61
C LEU A 14 32.28 -5.37 3.69
N ALA A 15 32.67 -4.40 2.86
CA ALA A 15 31.84 -3.25 2.55
C ALA A 15 30.58 -3.78 1.88
N GLY A 16 29.54 -4.01 2.67
CA GLY A 16 28.22 -4.35 2.16
C GLY A 16 27.77 -3.26 1.21
N CYS A 17 27.66 -3.58 -0.08
CA CYS A 17 27.01 -2.75 -1.09
C CYS A 17 25.51 -2.69 -0.79
N PHE A 18 25.14 -1.98 0.28
CA PHE A 18 23.76 -1.55 0.44
C PHE A 18 23.48 -0.51 -0.64
N PRO A 19 22.44 -0.69 -1.46
CA PRO A 19 22.04 0.34 -2.41
C PRO A 19 21.84 1.64 -1.65
N SER A 20 22.44 2.74 -2.12
CA SER A 20 22.24 4.05 -1.50
C SER A 20 20.75 4.41 -1.54
N SER A 21 20.23 5.02 -0.48
CA SER A 21 18.82 5.46 -0.40
C SER A 21 18.41 6.29 -1.63
N ASN A 22 19.32 7.12 -2.13
CA ASN A 22 19.14 7.92 -3.34
C ASN A 22 18.87 7.09 -4.61
N ALA A 23 19.51 5.92 -4.75
CA ALA A 23 19.31 5.03 -5.90
C ALA A 23 17.93 4.35 -5.83
N VAL A 24 17.52 3.88 -4.65
CA VAL A 24 16.19 3.30 -4.44
C VAL A 24 15.09 4.34 -4.69
N ASP A 25 15.26 5.56 -4.18
CA ASP A 25 14.29 6.64 -4.38
C ASP A 25 14.17 7.04 -5.86
N ALA A 26 15.27 7.01 -6.62
CA ALA A 26 15.22 7.22 -8.07
C ALA A 26 14.46 6.10 -8.80
N GLN A 27 14.65 4.84 -8.39
CA GLN A 27 13.91 3.71 -8.93
C GLN A 27 12.42 3.79 -8.61
N VAL A 28 12.03 4.14 -7.38
CA VAL A 28 10.64 4.35 -6.97
C VAL A 28 9.99 5.41 -7.87
N ARG A 29 10.62 6.57 -8.02
CA ARG A 29 10.08 7.64 -8.89
C ARG A 29 9.96 7.21 -10.34
N SER A 30 10.92 6.43 -10.84
CA SER A 30 10.88 5.89 -12.20
C SER A 30 9.70 4.93 -12.38
N ALA A 31 9.54 3.98 -11.47
CA ALA A 31 8.44 3.02 -11.47
C ALA A 31 7.07 3.71 -11.35
N GLN A 32 6.95 4.76 -10.51
CA GLN A 32 5.68 5.48 -10.36
C GLN A 32 5.29 6.24 -11.63
N ARG A 33 6.26 6.82 -12.34
CA ARG A 33 6.02 7.45 -13.65
C ARG A 33 5.61 6.44 -14.72
N ALA A 34 6.12 5.22 -14.64
CA ALA A 34 5.79 4.12 -15.55
C ALA A 34 4.46 3.41 -15.19
N SER A 35 3.88 3.69 -14.01
CA SER A 35 2.64 3.04 -13.57
C SER A 35 1.47 3.35 -14.51
N ILE A 36 0.72 2.30 -14.87
CA ILE A 36 -0.53 2.41 -15.63
C ILE A 36 -1.60 3.22 -14.88
N PHE A 37 -1.50 3.31 -13.55
CA PHE A 37 -2.43 4.06 -12.70
C PHE A 37 -2.07 5.55 -12.60
N ARG A 38 -0.97 6.01 -13.22
CA ARG A 38 -0.51 7.41 -13.21
C ARG A 38 -0.13 7.90 -11.81
N ALA A 39 0.15 9.21 -11.69
CA ALA A 39 0.54 9.84 -10.43
C ALA A 39 -0.61 9.85 -9.42
N THR A 40 -0.31 9.69 -8.12
CA THR A 40 -1.32 9.62 -7.05
C THR A 40 -2.23 10.86 -7.00
N ALA A 41 -1.72 12.02 -7.44
CA ALA A 41 -2.49 13.26 -7.53
C ALA A 41 -3.67 13.20 -8.53
N THR A 42 -3.66 12.25 -9.47
CA THR A 42 -4.78 12.05 -10.42
C THR A 42 -5.81 11.04 -9.90
N TRP A 43 -5.56 10.40 -8.75
CA TRP A 43 -6.48 9.41 -8.19
C TRP A 43 -7.63 10.12 -7.47
N ARG A 44 -8.84 9.57 -7.59
CA ARG A 44 -9.98 9.99 -6.75
C ARG A 44 -9.79 9.40 -5.35
N LEU A 45 -9.06 10.10 -4.50
CA LEU A 45 -8.85 9.73 -3.09
C LEU A 45 -10.09 10.07 -2.26
N SER A 46 -10.33 9.30 -1.19
CA SER A 46 -11.37 9.63 -0.23
C SER A 46 -11.03 10.92 0.54
N ALA A 47 -12.06 11.61 1.02
CA ALA A 47 -11.92 12.75 1.94
C ALA A 47 -11.54 12.34 3.38
N ALA A 48 -11.33 11.05 3.65
CA ALA A 48 -10.89 10.57 4.94
C ALA A 48 -9.48 11.08 5.30
N ASN A 49 -9.21 11.32 6.58
CA ASN A 49 -7.91 11.82 7.02
C ASN A 49 -6.75 10.89 6.66
N TRP A 50 -6.96 9.58 6.69
CA TRP A 50 -5.92 8.62 6.34
C TRP A 50 -5.53 8.70 4.85
N SER A 51 -6.49 9.00 3.97
CA SER A 51 -6.28 9.03 2.51
C SER A 51 -5.24 10.04 2.07
N ARG A 52 -5.00 11.09 2.87
CA ARG A 52 -3.90 12.06 2.66
C ARG A 52 -2.52 11.41 2.70
N SER A 53 -2.39 10.26 3.36
CA SER A 53 -1.15 9.48 3.47
C SER A 53 -0.92 8.55 2.28
N THR A 54 -1.88 8.43 1.34
CA THR A 54 -1.79 7.53 0.19
C THR A 54 -0.49 7.70 -0.62
N PRO A 55 0.02 8.92 -0.90
CA PRO A 55 1.31 9.08 -1.57
C PRO A 55 2.47 8.42 -0.80
N ALA A 56 2.55 8.64 0.52
CA ALA A 56 3.59 8.04 1.36
C ALA A 56 3.46 6.51 1.46
N MET A 57 2.22 6.00 1.52
CA MET A 57 1.94 4.56 1.52
C MET A 57 2.35 3.92 0.19
N ARG A 58 2.10 4.61 -0.94
CA ARG A 58 2.53 4.17 -2.27
C ARG A 58 4.05 4.11 -2.39
N ASP A 59 4.75 5.12 -1.87
CA ASP A 59 6.21 5.12 -1.82
C ASP A 59 6.76 3.93 -1.03
N ALA A 60 6.20 3.68 0.17
CA ALA A 60 6.57 2.54 0.99
C ALA A 60 6.34 1.20 0.27
N ALA A 61 5.19 1.07 -0.40
CA ALA A 61 4.84 -0.11 -1.17
C ALA A 61 5.74 -0.38 -2.37
N TYR A 62 6.17 0.67 -3.06
CA TYR A 62 7.12 0.53 -4.16
C TYR A 62 8.51 0.15 -3.66
N ARG A 63 8.96 0.73 -2.53
CA ARG A 63 10.21 0.31 -1.89
C ARG A 63 10.16 -1.16 -1.48
N PHE A 64 9.03 -1.63 -0.95
CA PHE A 64 8.82 -3.04 -0.63
C PHE A 64 8.93 -3.95 -1.85
N CYS A 65 8.25 -3.61 -2.94
CA CYS A 65 8.34 -4.36 -4.19
C CYS A 65 9.79 -4.43 -4.69
N ILE A 66 10.50 -3.30 -4.74
CA ILE A 66 11.91 -3.23 -5.15
C ILE A 66 12.79 -4.13 -4.27
N ALA A 67 12.62 -4.05 -2.95
CA ALA A 67 13.43 -4.79 -2.00
C ALA A 67 13.19 -6.32 -2.06
N ARG A 68 11.96 -6.76 -2.34
CA ARG A 68 11.56 -8.16 -2.20
C ARG A 68 11.41 -8.90 -3.53
N HIS A 69 11.06 -8.19 -4.59
CA HIS A 69 10.74 -8.73 -5.91
C HIS A 69 11.57 -8.08 -7.03
N GLY A 70 12.41 -7.07 -6.70
CA GLY A 70 13.06 -6.24 -7.70
C GLY A 70 12.06 -5.25 -8.35
N ALA A 71 12.41 -4.68 -9.49
CA ALA A 71 11.56 -3.74 -10.22
C ALA A 71 10.44 -4.44 -11.01
N ASP A 72 9.73 -5.39 -10.39
CA ASP A 72 8.59 -6.09 -10.98
C ASP A 72 7.36 -5.18 -11.08
N SER A 73 6.92 -4.94 -12.31
CA SER A 73 5.73 -4.13 -12.59
C SER A 73 4.44 -4.73 -12.05
N THR A 74 4.37 -6.05 -11.92
CA THR A 74 3.21 -6.76 -11.37
C THR A 74 3.00 -6.36 -9.92
N CYS A 75 4.05 -6.45 -9.10
CA CYS A 75 4.01 -6.03 -7.71
C CYS A 75 3.56 -4.57 -7.61
N PHE A 76 4.14 -3.66 -8.39
CA PHE A 76 3.75 -2.23 -8.38
C PHE A 76 2.26 -2.03 -8.70
N HIS A 77 1.73 -2.72 -9.70
CA HIS A 77 0.31 -2.62 -10.07
C HIS A 77 -0.61 -3.14 -8.98
N GLU A 78 -0.27 -4.25 -8.33
CA GLU A 78 -1.05 -4.78 -7.21
C GLU A 78 -1.07 -3.82 -6.01
N GLN A 79 0.05 -3.16 -5.72
CA GLN A 79 0.13 -2.14 -4.67
C GLN A 79 -0.77 -0.94 -4.98
N ASP A 80 -0.66 -0.38 -6.19
CA ASP A 80 -1.47 0.75 -6.64
C ASP A 80 -2.96 0.41 -6.59
N TYR A 81 -3.33 -0.74 -7.17
CA TYR A 81 -4.70 -1.23 -7.18
C TYR A 81 -5.27 -1.36 -5.77
N SER A 82 -4.49 -1.90 -4.82
CA SER A 82 -4.93 -2.09 -3.44
C SER A 82 -5.16 -0.76 -2.71
N LEU A 83 -4.32 0.25 -2.94
CA LEU A 83 -4.50 1.60 -2.39
C LEU A 83 -5.71 2.32 -3.00
N ILE A 84 -5.95 2.14 -4.29
CA ILE A 84 -7.12 2.67 -4.99
C ILE A 84 -8.40 2.02 -4.44
N ALA A 85 -8.42 0.69 -4.33
CA ALA A 85 -9.54 -0.06 -3.79
C ALA A 85 -9.86 0.37 -2.34
N ALA A 86 -8.84 0.52 -1.49
CA ALA A 86 -9.00 1.02 -0.13
C ALA A 86 -9.65 2.41 -0.07
N ASN A 87 -9.20 3.35 -0.92
CA ASN A 87 -9.78 4.69 -1.00
C ASN A 87 -11.22 4.67 -1.54
N HIS A 88 -11.50 3.76 -2.48
CA HIS A 88 -12.83 3.58 -3.04
C HIS A 88 -13.82 3.03 -2.00
N ALA A 89 -13.42 1.98 -1.27
CA ALA A 89 -14.21 1.40 -0.17
C ALA A 89 -14.55 2.46 0.89
N GLU A 90 -13.57 3.27 1.31
CA GLU A 90 -13.78 4.38 2.23
C GLU A 90 -14.79 5.42 1.69
N THR A 91 -14.67 5.78 0.43
CA THR A 91 -15.59 6.74 -0.21
C THR A 91 -17.02 6.17 -0.24
N ASN A 92 -17.17 4.91 -0.61
CA ASN A 92 -18.46 4.23 -0.68
C ASN A 92 -19.09 4.11 0.71
N ALA A 93 -18.33 3.72 1.73
CA ALA A 93 -18.84 3.65 3.10
C ALA A 93 -19.32 5.03 3.61
N ARG A 94 -18.53 6.09 3.40
CA ARG A 94 -18.94 7.45 3.79
C ARG A 94 -20.17 7.94 3.02
N ARG A 95 -20.28 7.60 1.74
CA ARG A 95 -21.45 7.91 0.92
C ARG A 95 -22.68 7.14 1.40
N ALA A 96 -22.52 5.86 1.73
CA ALA A 96 -23.58 5.00 2.26
C ALA A 96 -24.23 5.63 3.50
N VAL A 97 -23.41 6.08 4.46
CA VAL A 97 -23.86 6.73 5.70
C VAL A 97 -24.59 8.05 5.43
N ARG A 98 -24.18 8.82 4.41
CA ARG A 98 -24.74 10.14 4.12
C ARG A 98 -25.96 10.12 3.18
N SER A 99 -26.08 9.11 2.32
CA SER A 99 -27.12 9.08 1.29
C SER A 99 -28.39 8.37 1.77
N LYS A 100 -29.56 8.95 1.46
CA LYS A 100 -30.87 8.30 1.57
C LYS A 100 -31.16 7.40 0.36
N SER A 101 -30.15 6.68 -0.15
CA SER A 101 -30.33 5.79 -1.29
C SER A 101 -31.02 4.51 -0.83
N ASP A 102 -32.06 4.06 -1.53
CA ASP A 102 -32.77 2.78 -1.25
C ASP A 102 -31.96 1.54 -1.70
N ALA A 103 -30.69 1.72 -1.99
CA ALA A 103 -29.77 0.65 -2.33
C ALA A 103 -29.55 -0.25 -1.11
N SER A 104 -30.11 -1.45 -1.16
CA SER A 104 -30.08 -2.43 -0.07
C SER A 104 -28.67 -2.80 0.40
N PHE A 105 -27.68 -2.75 -0.49
CA PHE A 105 -26.29 -3.01 -0.14
C PHE A 105 -25.69 -1.96 0.81
N PHE A 106 -26.21 -0.73 0.80
CA PHE A 106 -25.80 0.31 1.74
C PHE A 106 -26.59 0.25 3.06
N ASP A 107 -27.66 -0.55 3.16
CA ASP A 107 -28.46 -0.69 4.39
C ASP A 107 -27.63 -1.32 5.51
N ALA A 108 -26.77 -2.29 5.19
CA ALA A 108 -25.88 -2.91 6.18
C ALA A 108 -24.92 -1.89 6.81
N ILE A 109 -24.29 -1.04 5.97
CA ILE A 109 -23.41 0.03 6.47
C ILE A 109 -24.21 1.10 7.21
N ARG A 110 -25.42 1.45 6.74
CA ARG A 110 -26.29 2.45 7.40
C ARG A 110 -26.84 1.98 8.75
N SER A 111 -27.09 0.68 8.91
CA SER A 111 -27.59 0.13 10.17
C SER A 111 -26.52 0.08 11.26
N ARG A 112 -25.23 0.03 10.88
CA ARG A 112 -24.08 0.01 11.79
C ARG A 112 -22.90 0.82 11.24
N PRO A 113 -23.02 2.16 11.16
CA PRO A 113 -21.98 3.01 10.59
C PRO A 113 -20.63 2.89 11.32
N GLU A 114 -20.66 2.62 12.63
CA GLU A 114 -19.47 2.41 13.47
C GLU A 114 -18.71 1.12 13.12
N ALA A 115 -19.39 0.10 12.57
CA ALA A 115 -18.76 -1.17 12.21
C ALA A 115 -17.75 -0.99 11.07
N PHE A 116 -18.01 -0.07 10.13
CA PHE A 116 -17.02 0.25 9.09
C PHE A 116 -15.78 0.93 9.71
N ASP A 117 -15.96 1.82 10.67
CA ASP A 117 -14.85 2.48 11.35
C ASP A 117 -14.03 1.50 12.24
N GLU A 118 -14.68 0.50 12.84
CA GLU A 118 -14.03 -0.63 13.52
C GLU A 118 -13.22 -1.49 12.55
N ALA A 119 -13.83 -1.93 11.46
CA ALA A 119 -13.18 -2.73 10.44
C ALA A 119 -12.00 -1.98 9.81
N ARG A 120 -12.14 -0.68 9.53
CA ARG A 120 -11.05 0.17 9.07
C ARG A 120 -9.91 0.22 10.07
N ARG A 121 -10.20 0.45 11.36
CA ARG A 121 -9.17 0.45 12.41
C ARG A 121 -8.41 -0.88 12.46
N TYR A 122 -9.12 -2.00 12.33
CA TYR A 122 -8.55 -3.33 12.27
C TYR A 122 -7.68 -3.55 11.02
N CYS A 123 -8.17 -3.22 9.82
CA CYS A 123 -7.38 -3.34 8.59
C CYS A 123 -6.07 -2.54 8.68
N PHE A 124 -6.13 -1.33 9.23
CA PHE A 124 -4.93 -0.53 9.46
C PHE A 124 -4.04 -1.05 10.59
N SER A 125 -4.56 -1.78 11.59
CA SER A 125 -3.69 -2.43 12.59
C SER A 125 -2.93 -3.59 11.95
N VAL A 126 -3.60 -4.46 11.21
CA VAL A 126 -2.96 -5.57 10.50
C VAL A 126 -1.90 -5.07 9.52
N TYR A 127 -2.20 -4.02 8.75
CA TYR A 127 -1.23 -3.40 7.85
C TYR A 127 0.01 -2.87 8.59
N ARG A 128 -0.18 -2.25 9.76
CA ARG A 128 0.94 -1.77 10.59
C ARG A 128 1.75 -2.92 11.18
N ASP A 129 1.10 -3.96 11.66
CA ASP A 129 1.75 -5.14 12.25
C ASP A 129 2.60 -5.88 11.21
N ALA A 130 2.18 -5.84 9.94
CA ALA A 130 2.96 -6.33 8.80
C ALA A 130 4.05 -5.37 8.30
N GLY A 131 4.32 -4.28 9.02
CA GLY A 131 5.41 -3.33 8.72
C GLY A 131 5.01 -2.13 7.87
N ALA A 132 3.72 -1.91 7.60
CA ALA A 132 3.18 -0.75 6.88
C ALA A 132 3.83 -0.49 5.51
N GLN A 133 4.10 -1.56 4.78
CA GLN A 133 4.82 -1.52 3.51
C GLN A 133 4.04 -2.22 2.40
N ASP A 134 3.39 -3.35 2.66
CA ASP A 134 2.60 -4.05 1.64
C ASP A 134 1.11 -3.62 1.67
N ALA A 135 0.71 -2.74 0.75
CA ALA A 135 -0.65 -2.23 0.67
C ALA A 135 -1.66 -3.28 0.19
N ARG A 136 -1.22 -4.43 -0.33
CA ARG A 136 -2.10 -5.55 -0.72
C ARG A 136 -2.88 -6.14 0.45
N MET A 137 -2.48 -5.84 1.69
CA MET A 137 -3.24 -6.21 2.88
C MET A 137 -4.43 -5.26 3.15
N LEU A 138 -4.37 -4.03 2.66
CA LEU A 138 -5.40 -3.01 2.95
C LEU A 138 -6.58 -3.08 2.00
N GLY A 139 -6.34 -3.22 0.69
CA GLY A 139 -7.38 -3.21 -0.33
C GLY A 139 -8.46 -4.27 -0.09
N PRO A 140 -8.12 -5.57 -0.07
CA PRO A 140 -9.05 -6.65 0.21
C PRO A 140 -9.76 -6.50 1.56
N CYS A 141 -9.04 -6.13 2.62
CA CYS A 141 -9.62 -6.00 3.95
C CYS A 141 -10.71 -4.92 4.00
N LEU A 142 -10.44 -3.74 3.43
CA LEU A 142 -11.41 -2.64 3.38
C LEU A 142 -12.55 -2.90 2.39
N SER A 143 -12.27 -3.57 1.26
CA SER A 143 -13.30 -4.04 0.34
C SER A 143 -14.29 -4.99 1.04
N SER A 144 -13.80 -6.02 1.74
CA SER A 144 -14.66 -6.94 2.50
C SER A 144 -15.46 -6.21 3.59
N ALA A 145 -14.87 -5.22 4.26
CA ALA A 145 -15.57 -4.39 5.26
C ALA A 145 -16.75 -3.58 4.68
N THR A 146 -16.80 -3.38 3.36
CA THR A 146 -17.91 -2.71 2.66
C THR A 146 -18.86 -3.69 1.96
N GLY A 147 -18.74 -4.99 2.22
CA GLY A 147 -19.53 -6.03 1.57
C GLY A 147 -19.16 -6.24 0.10
N SER A 148 -17.95 -5.85 -0.30
CA SER A 148 -17.53 -5.77 -1.70
C SER A 148 -17.02 -7.09 -2.28
N ASP A 149 -17.58 -8.22 -1.84
CA ASP A 149 -17.36 -9.53 -2.49
C ASP A 149 -17.83 -9.52 -3.96
N PHE A 150 -18.56 -8.46 -4.40
CA PHE A 150 -19.08 -8.30 -5.76
C PHE A 150 -18.66 -7.04 -6.54
N PHE A 151 -18.03 -6.00 -5.97
CA PHE A 151 -18.03 -4.66 -6.60
C PHE A 151 -16.73 -3.86 -6.60
N SER A 152 -15.56 -4.45 -6.33
CA SER A 152 -14.33 -3.68 -6.10
C SER A 152 -13.75 -2.90 -7.32
N ILE A 153 -14.36 -2.90 -8.52
CA ILE A 153 -13.82 -2.18 -9.70
C ILE A 153 -14.91 -1.64 -10.65
N ILE A 154 -15.91 -0.88 -10.16
CA ILE A 154 -16.73 -0.09 -11.10
C ILE A 154 -16.40 1.39 -10.93
N PRO A 155 -15.87 2.07 -11.97
CA PRO A 155 -15.64 3.50 -11.90
C PRO A 155 -16.97 4.21 -11.71
N VAL A 156 -17.09 4.95 -10.61
CA VAL A 156 -18.16 5.94 -10.46
C VAL A 156 -17.85 7.08 -11.42
N SER A 157 -18.71 7.28 -12.41
CA SER A 157 -18.76 8.44 -13.31
C SER A 157 -18.88 9.73 -12.49
#